data_AF-A0A2T8F838-F1
#
_entry.id   AF-A0A2T8F838-F1
#
_cell.length_a   1.000
_cell.length_b   1.000
_cell.length_c   1.000
_cell.angle_alpha   90.00
_cell.angle_beta   90.00
_cell.angle_gamma   90.00
#
_symmetry.space_group_name_H-M   'P 1'
#
loop_
_entity.id
_entity.type
_entity.pdbx_description
1 polymer ?
#
loop_
_entity_poly.entity_id
_entity_poly.type
_entity_poly.pdbx_seq_one_letter_code
_entity_poly.pdbx_strand_id
1 'polypeptide(L)'
;MTLIAYLAALEKAATQWEDQGEQLVGARTTLAEADSGVLGPRVSPVADDFLEAWRKELDRLVETAGKHGKALDDTAADLDYADQETVDRMQSLMQWSDRHVDPAGGY
;
A
#
# COMPACT_ATOMS: atom_id res chain seq x y z
N MET A 1 -15.67 -5.04 17.35
CA MET A 1 -14.22 -5.16 17.67
C MET A 1 -13.39 -5.91 16.62
N THR A 2 -13.99 -6.64 15.67
CA THR A 2 -13.26 -7.31 14.56
C THR A 2 -12.96 -6.38 13.39
N LEU A 3 -13.88 -5.49 13.00
CA LEU A 3 -13.70 -4.55 11.88
C LEU A 3 -12.57 -3.53 12.11
N ILE A 4 -12.48 -2.95 13.32
CA ILE A 4 -11.38 -2.04 13.72
C ILE A 4 -10.01 -2.72 13.60
N ALA A 5 -9.92 -4.00 13.96
CA ALA A 5 -8.67 -4.77 13.84
C ALA A 5 -8.30 -5.04 12.37
N TYR A 6 -9.29 -5.23 11.48
CA TYR A 6 -9.05 -5.35 10.04
C TYR A 6 -8.65 -4.02 9.42
N LEU A 7 -9.27 -2.90 9.80
CA LEU A 7 -8.91 -1.57 9.32
C LEU A 7 -7.46 -1.23 9.65
N ALA A 8 -7.06 -1.38 10.92
CA ALA A 8 -5.68 -1.15 11.35
C ALA A 8 -4.68 -2.10 10.65
N ALA A 9 -5.09 -3.33 10.32
CA ALA A 9 -4.24 -4.26 9.58
C ALA A 9 -4.09 -3.87 8.10
N LEU A 10 -5.15 -3.35 7.47
CA LEU A 10 -5.13 -2.87 6.09
C LEU A 10 -4.27 -1.62 5.95
N GLU A 11 -4.46 -0.62 6.82
CA GLU A 11 -3.63 0.59 6.86
C GLU A 11 -2.15 0.24 7.06
N LYS A 12 -1.86 -0.63 8.03
CA LYS A 12 -0.49 -1.10 8.29
C LYS A 12 0.11 -1.84 7.08
N ALA A 13 -0.71 -2.59 6.35
CA ALA A 13 -0.26 -3.28 5.15
C ALA A 13 -0.04 -2.29 3.98
N ALA A 14 -0.87 -1.26 3.85
CA ALA A 14 -0.72 -0.20 2.86
C ALA A 14 0.62 0.53 3.06
N THR A 15 0.90 0.98 4.28
CA THR A 15 2.18 1.63 4.63
C THR A 15 3.38 0.73 4.31
N GLN A 16 3.30 -0.57 4.61
CA GLN A 16 4.39 -1.50 4.28
C GLN A 16 4.64 -1.63 2.78
N TRP A 17 3.59 -1.58 1.96
CA TRP A 17 3.73 -1.58 0.51
C TRP A 17 4.33 -0.26 0.00
N GLU A 18 3.95 0.87 0.58
CA GLU A 18 4.55 2.17 0.27
C GLU A 18 6.03 2.20 0.63
N ASP A 19 6.41 1.80 1.85
CA ASP A 19 7.81 1.73 2.31
C ASP A 19 8.66 0.84 1.40
N GLN A 20 8.11 -0.31 0.97
CA GLN A 20 8.78 -1.19 0.01
C GLN A 20 8.94 -0.53 -1.36
N GLY A 21 7.91 0.19 -1.83
CA GLY A 21 7.96 0.98 -3.05
C GLY A 21 9.06 2.03 -3.00
N GLU A 22 9.19 2.76 -1.90
CA GLU A 22 10.24 3.76 -1.70
C GLU A 22 11.65 3.15 -1.72
N GLN A 23 11.85 2.01 -1.05
CA GLN A 23 13.12 1.28 -1.08
C GLN A 23 13.49 0.84 -2.50
N LEU A 24 12.51 0.39 -3.29
CA LEU A 24 12.71 0.01 -4.69
C LEU A 24 13.05 1.22 -5.57
N VAL A 25 12.45 2.39 -5.33
CA VAL A 25 12.82 3.66 -5.99
C VAL A 25 14.26 4.06 -5.66
N GLY A 26 14.68 3.88 -4.41
CA GLY A 26 16.07 4.06 -4.00
C GLY A 26 17.02 3.13 -4.76
N ALA A 27 16.72 1.84 -4.79
CA ALA A 27 17.51 0.84 -5.53
C ALA A 27 17.60 1.14 -7.03
N ARG A 28 16.49 1.59 -7.64
CA ARG A 28 16.43 2.01 -9.05
C ARG A 28 17.35 3.20 -9.30
N THR A 29 17.37 4.17 -8.39
CA THR A 29 18.21 5.37 -8.50
C THR A 29 19.69 4.99 -8.45
N THR A 30 20.08 4.15 -7.48
CA THR A 30 21.46 3.62 -7.40
C THR A 30 21.84 2.83 -8.67
N LEU A 31 20.92 2.04 -9.23
CA LEU A 31 21.16 1.30 -10.46
C LEU A 31 21.26 2.22 -11.69
N ALA A 32 20.60 3.38 -11.67
CA ALA A 32 20.69 4.38 -12.74
C ALA A 32 22.09 5.00 -12.83
N GLU A 33 22.80 5.09 -11.70
CA GLU A 33 24.16 5.64 -11.59
C GLU A 33 25.26 4.63 -11.95
N ALA A 34 24.92 3.35 -12.12
CA ALA A 34 25.89 2.32 -12.49
C ALA A 34 26.45 2.56 -13.90
N ASP A 35 27.78 2.66 -14.01
CA ASP A 35 28.52 2.80 -15.27
C ASP A 35 29.14 1.46 -15.67
N SER A 36 28.65 0.86 -16.75
CA SER A 36 29.19 -0.39 -17.31
C SER A 36 30.51 -0.19 -18.06
N GLY A 37 30.84 1.05 -18.45
CA GLY A 37 32.02 1.40 -19.22
C GLY A 37 33.33 1.04 -18.53
N VAL A 38 33.33 1.00 -17.18
CA VAL A 38 34.47 0.56 -16.36
C VAL A 38 34.84 -0.91 -16.57
N LEU A 39 33.94 -1.72 -17.15
CA LEU A 39 34.16 -3.15 -17.44
C LEU A 39 34.87 -3.38 -18.78
N GLY A 40 35.08 -2.30 -19.55
CA GLY A 40 35.74 -2.32 -20.85
C GLY A 40 34.84 -2.78 -22.01
N PRO A 41 35.30 -2.59 -23.26
CA PRO A 41 34.41 -2.65 -24.44
C PRO A 41 33.79 -4.02 -24.74
N ARG A 42 34.41 -5.10 -24.24
CA ARG A 42 33.91 -6.47 -24.45
C ARG A 42 32.75 -6.83 -23.54
N VAL A 43 32.73 -6.29 -22.31
CA VAL A 43 31.78 -6.68 -21.26
C VAL A 43 30.68 -5.63 -21.09
N SER A 44 31.00 -4.35 -21.30
CA SER A 44 30.07 -3.22 -21.17
C SER A 44 28.72 -3.45 -21.88
N PRO A 45 28.65 -3.92 -23.14
CA PRO A 45 27.36 -4.11 -23.80
C PRO A 45 26.45 -5.14 -23.11
N VAL A 46 27.02 -6.26 -22.65
CA VAL A 46 26.24 -7.31 -21.96
C VAL A 46 25.85 -6.86 -20.55
N ALA A 47 26.70 -6.07 -19.90
CA ALA A 47 26.38 -5.44 -18.62
C ALA A 47 25.26 -4.40 -18.77
N ASP A 48 25.23 -3.62 -19.86
CA ASP A 48 24.14 -2.69 -20.15
C ASP A 48 22.80 -3.41 -20.32
N ASP A 49 22.77 -4.50 -21.09
CA ASP A 49 21.56 -5.32 -21.26
C ASP A 49 21.05 -5.85 -19.91
N PHE A 50 21.97 -6.29 -19.04
CA PHE A 50 21.64 -6.76 -17.69
C PHE A 50 21.11 -5.62 -16.80
N LEU A 51 21.75 -4.46 -16.81
CA LEU A 51 21.32 -3.29 -16.05
C LEU A 51 19.94 -2.81 -16.52
N GLU A 52 19.69 -2.81 -17.84
CA GLU A 52 18.39 -2.45 -18.41
C GLU A 52 17.28 -3.42 -17.98
N ALA A 53 17.56 -4.73 -18.00
CA ALA A 53 16.61 -5.74 -17.53
C ALA A 53 16.24 -5.53 -16.06
N TRP A 54 17.23 -5.22 -15.21
CA TRP A 54 16.98 -4.92 -13.80
C TRP A 54 16.22 -3.63 -13.58
N ARG A 55 16.49 -2.57 -14.36
CA ARG A 55 15.72 -1.32 -14.29
C ARG A 55 14.24 -1.56 -14.62
N LYS A 56 13.95 -2.35 -15.66
CA LYS A 56 12.58 -2.74 -16.03
C LYS A 56 11.88 -3.53 -14.93
N GLU A 57 12.59 -4.46 -14.29
CA GLU A 57 12.01 -5.23 -13.19
C GLU A 57 11.74 -4.37 -11.96
N LEU A 58 12.64 -3.45 -11.61
CA LEU A 58 12.41 -2.50 -10.52
C LEU A 58 11.21 -1.59 -10.81
N ASP A 59 11.05 -1.10 -12.04
CA ASP A 59 9.87 -0.31 -12.45
C ASP A 59 8.57 -1.11 -12.22
N ARG A 60 8.55 -2.39 -12.63
CA ARG A 60 7.41 -3.28 -12.44
C ARG A 60 7.09 -3.49 -10.95
N LEU A 61 8.12 -3.68 -10.12
CA LEU A 61 7.95 -3.89 -8.68
C LEU A 61 7.45 -2.63 -7.98
N VAL A 62 7.96 -1.45 -8.33
CA VAL A 62 7.47 -0.15 -7.82
C VAL A 62 5.99 0.05 -8.17
N GLU A 63 5.61 -0.20 -9.42
CA GLU A 63 4.21 -0.10 -9.86
C GLU A 63 3.32 -1.08 -9.10
N THR A 64 3.80 -2.31 -8.88
CA THR A 64 3.06 -3.35 -8.14
C THR A 64 2.86 -2.93 -6.68
N ALA A 65 3.92 -2.44 -6.02
CA ALA A 65 3.84 -1.96 -4.65
C ALA A 65 2.85 -0.80 -4.50
N GLY A 66 2.91 0.19 -5.39
CA GLY A 66 1.97 1.32 -5.39
C GLY A 66 0.51 0.89 -5.63
N LYS A 67 0.27 -0.08 -6.53
CA LYS A 67 -1.08 -0.63 -6.75
C LYS A 67 -1.61 -1.36 -5.52
N HIS A 68 -0.76 -2.13 -4.83
CA HIS A 68 -1.17 -2.84 -3.62
C HIS A 68 -1.44 -1.89 -2.46
N GLY A 69 -0.57 -0.89 -2.24
CA GLY A 69 -0.79 0.14 -1.22
C GLY A 69 -2.13 0.85 -1.44
N LYS A 70 -2.35 1.37 -2.65
CA LYS A 70 -3.60 2.02 -3.02
C LYS A 70 -4.84 1.12 -2.85
N ALA A 71 -4.77 -0.14 -3.28
CA ALA A 71 -5.91 -1.04 -3.16
C ALA A 71 -6.27 -1.33 -1.70
N LEU A 72 -5.29 -1.37 -0.80
CA LEU A 72 -5.50 -1.56 0.63
C LEU A 72 -6.14 -0.30 1.26
N ASP A 73 -5.69 0.89 0.89
CA ASP A 73 -6.30 2.15 1.33
C ASP A 73 -7.74 2.29 0.86
N ASP A 74 -7.99 2.02 -0.43
CA ASP A 74 -9.34 2.04 -1.00
C ASP A 74 -10.25 1.04 -0.27
N THR A 75 -9.73 -0.16 0.06
CA THR A 75 -10.48 -1.17 0.84
C THR A 75 -10.75 -0.73 2.28
N ALA A 76 -9.79 -0.06 2.92
CA ALA A 76 -9.97 0.47 4.28
C ALA A 76 -11.06 1.54 4.30
N ALA A 77 -11.08 2.45 3.32
CA ALA A 77 -12.12 3.46 3.17
C ALA A 77 -13.51 2.84 2.93
N ASP A 78 -13.62 1.82 2.07
CA ASP A 78 -14.87 1.11 1.83
C ASP A 78 -15.41 0.43 3.10
N LEU A 79 -14.52 -0.14 3.92
CA LEU A 79 -14.91 -0.75 5.19
C LEU A 79 -15.38 0.27 6.23
N ASP A 80 -14.69 1.40 6.35
CA ASP A 80 -15.10 2.49 7.25
C ASP A 80 -16.49 3.03 6.86
N TYR A 81 -16.73 3.24 5.56
CA TYR A 81 -18.02 3.66 5.05
C TYR A 81 -19.14 2.66 5.36
N ALA A 82 -18.88 1.36 5.11
CA ALA A 82 -19.85 0.30 5.39
C ALA A 82 -20.15 0.15 6.90
N ASP A 83 -19.15 0.38 7.76
CA ASP A 83 -19.34 0.38 9.22
C ASP A 83 -20.23 1.54 9.66
N GLN A 84 -19.98 2.75 9.15
CA GLN A 84 -20.81 3.94 9.41
C GLN A 84 -22.27 3.75 8.96
N GLU A 85 -22.49 3.24 7.74
CA GLU A 85 -23.85 2.95 7.25
C GLU A 85 -24.57 1.93 8.16
N THR A 86 -23.83 0.93 8.64
CA THR A 86 -24.36 -0.08 9.54
C THR A 86 -24.74 0.53 10.89
N VAL A 87 -23.88 1.39 11.46
CA VAL A 87 -24.16 2.11 12.72
C VAL A 87 -25.39 3.02 12.56
N ASP A 88 -25.44 3.82 11.51
CA ASP A 88 -26.57 4.71 11.23
C ASP A 88 -27.89 3.93 11.10
N ARG A 89 -27.85 2.80 10.39
CA ARG A 89 -29.01 1.92 10.25
C ARG A 89 -29.41 1.31 11.59
N MET A 90 -28.47 0.84 12.41
CA MET A 90 -28.77 0.31 13.74
C MET A 90 -29.42 1.38 14.62
N GLN A 91 -28.84 2.58 14.68
CA GLN A 91 -29.38 3.70 15.45
C GLN A 91 -30.78 4.10 14.99
N SER A 92 -31.06 4.06 13.67
CA SER A 92 -32.39 4.36 13.15
C SER A 92 -33.50 3.41 13.66
N LEU A 93 -33.13 2.15 13.95
CA LEU A 93 -34.03 1.10 14.43
C LEU A 93 -34.22 1.13 15.96
N MET A 94 -33.36 1.81 16.70
CA MET A 94 -33.45 1.92 18.15
C MET A 94 -34.51 2.95 18.58
N GLN A 95 -35.03 2.78 19.81
CA GLN A 95 -35.90 3.78 20.43
C GLN A 95 -35.15 5.11 20.55
N TRP A 96 -35.88 6.23 20.48
CA TRP A 96 -35.27 7.56 20.47
C TRP A 96 -34.32 7.82 21.64
N SER A 97 -34.62 7.27 22.82
CA SER A 97 -33.77 7.36 24.02
C SER A 97 -32.41 6.69 23.86
N ASP A 98 -32.31 5.70 22.98
CA ASP A 98 -31.16 4.79 22.89
C ASP A 98 -30.33 5.02 21.62
N ARG A 99 -30.70 6.00 20.78
CA ARG A 99 -30.00 6.30 19.51
C ARG A 99 -28.59 6.85 19.67
N HIS A 100 -28.24 7.31 20.86
CA HIS A 100 -26.92 7.88 21.17
C HIS A 100 -26.02 6.90 21.93
N VAL A 101 -26.45 5.64 22.09
CA VAL A 101 -25.60 4.62 22.72
C VAL A 101 -24.46 4.29 21.76
N ASP A 102 -23.23 4.51 22.22
CA ASP A 102 -22.03 4.15 21.48
C ASP A 102 -21.96 2.61 21.34
N PRO A 103 -21.98 2.06 20.12
CA PRO A 103 -21.87 0.62 19.90
C PRO A 103 -20.53 0.03 20.38
N ALA A 104 -19.50 0.86 20.64
CA ALA A 104 -18.22 0.44 21.21
C ALA A 104 -18.23 0.34 22.75
N GLY A 105 -19.31 0.76 23.42
CA GLY A 105 -19.46 0.64 24.88
C GLY A 105 -18.60 1.65 25.66
N GLY A 106 -18.87 2.94 25.49
CA GLY A 106 -18.43 3.98 26.42
C GLY A 106 -19.57 4.37 27.37
N TYR A 107 -19.37 4.20 28.67
CA TYR A 107 -20.16 4.89 29.72
C TYR A 107 -19.67 6.33 29.88
#